data_AF-A0AAW6NBK3-F1
#
_entry.id   AF-A0AAW6NBK3-F1
#
_cell.length_a   1.000
_cell.length_b   1.000
_cell.length_c   1.000
_cell.angle_alpha   90.00
_cell.angle_beta   90.00
_cell.angle_gamma   90.00
#
_symmetry.space_group_name_H-M   'P 1'
#
loop_
_entity.id
_entity.type
_entity.pdbx_description
1 polymer ?
#
loop_
_entity_poly.entity_id
_entity_poly.type
_entity_poly.pdbx_seq_one_letter_code
_entity_poly.pdbx_strand_id
1 'polypeptide(L)'
;MIEVVFLLLVFFMLASQFGHDKALTLSAGSGGTAYTGPPRLIGIGPDTLRLNGVAVSLEDLATRLGPLMQSPDDIIILRGDADATLQRLIDVAQSLKTAGFTHLSVVE
;
A
#
# COMPACT_ATOMS: atom_id res chain seq x y z
N MET A 1 6.47 -47.04 -0.92
CA MET A 1 5.32 -46.14 -0.64
C MET A 1 5.71 -44.91 0.19
N ILE A 2 6.64 -45.02 1.15
CA ILE A 2 7.11 -43.89 1.98
C ILE A 2 7.78 -42.78 1.15
N GLU A 3 8.54 -43.13 0.11
CA GLU A 3 9.30 -42.16 -0.69
C GLU A 3 8.41 -41.11 -1.39
N VAL A 4 7.23 -41.50 -1.86
CA VAL A 4 6.30 -40.59 -2.54
C VAL A 4 5.69 -39.59 -1.54
N VAL A 5 5.34 -40.06 -0.34
CA VAL A 5 4.80 -39.18 0.72
C VAL A 5 5.87 -38.21 1.19
N PHE A 6 7.12 -38.66 1.34
CA PHE A 6 8.24 -37.79 1.73
C PHE A 6 8.50 -36.69 0.70
N LEU A 7 8.54 -37.04 -0.59
CA LEU A 7 8.73 -36.06 -1.66
C LEU A 7 7.60 -35.03 -1.72
N LEU A 8 6.36 -35.46 -1.49
CA LEU A 8 5.20 -34.56 -1.41
C LEU A 8 5.32 -33.57 -0.24
N LEU A 9 5.76 -34.04 0.94
CA LEU A 9 5.97 -33.17 2.11
C LEU A 9 7.05 -32.12 1.87
N VAL A 10 8.17 -32.50 1.23
CA VAL A 10 9.24 -31.55 0.88
C VAL A 10 8.76 -30.52 -0.14
N PHE A 11 8.00 -30.95 -1.16
CA PHE A 11 7.44 -30.04 -2.15
C PHE A 11 6.47 -29.03 -1.50
N PHE A 12 5.60 -29.50 -0.60
CA PHE A 12 4.70 -28.64 0.18
C PHE A 12 5.46 -27.65 1.06
N MET A 13 6.52 -28.08 1.75
CA MET A 13 7.35 -27.19 2.56
C MET A 13 8.01 -26.09 1.72
N LEU A 14 8.55 -26.43 0.54
CA LEU A 14 9.16 -25.44 -0.37
C LEU A 14 8.11 -24.50 -0.98
N ALA A 15 6.95 -25.03 -1.39
CA ALA A 15 5.84 -24.22 -1.92
C ALA A 15 5.30 -23.23 -0.87
N SER A 16 5.23 -23.64 0.40
CA SER A 16 4.77 -22.80 1.52
C SER A 16 5.72 -21.65 1.87
N GLN A 17 7.00 -21.72 1.48
CA GLN A 17 7.96 -20.66 1.77
C GLN A 17 7.76 -19.43 0.86
N PHE A 18 7.11 -19.59 -0.30
CA PHE A 18 6.87 -18.51 -1.27
C PHE A 18 5.79 -17.49 -0.86
N GLY A 19 5.15 -17.66 0.30
CA GLY A 19 4.12 -16.75 0.81
C GLY A 19 4.57 -15.76 1.88
N HIS A 20 5.87 -15.69 2.21
CA HIS A 20 6.40 -14.66 3.12
C HIS A 20 6.54 -13.32 2.39
N ASP A 21 5.45 -12.85 1.79
CA ASP A 21 5.32 -11.49 1.31
C ASP A 21 5.49 -10.54 2.50
N LYS A 22 6.23 -9.46 2.27
CA LYS A 22 6.38 -8.38 3.23
C LYS A 22 4.99 -7.86 3.58
N ALA A 23 4.43 -8.32 4.70
CA ALA A 23 3.14 -7.87 5.17
C ALA A 23 3.13 -6.34 5.18
N LEU A 24 2.27 -5.75 4.35
CA LEU A 24 2.07 -4.33 4.33
C LEU A 24 1.18 -4.02 5.54
N THR A 25 1.77 -3.46 6.60
CA THR A 25 0.99 -3.01 7.76
C THR A 25 0.18 -1.79 7.35
N LEU A 26 -0.98 -2.04 6.77
CA LEU A 26 -2.00 -1.04 6.49
C LEU A 26 -2.94 -1.02 7.69
N SER A 27 -3.01 0.11 8.38
CA SER A 27 -4.06 0.29 9.39
C SER A 27 -5.35 0.66 8.66
N ALA A 28 -6.31 -0.28 8.63
CA ALA A 28 -7.67 -0.01 8.18
C ALA A 28 -8.31 0.95 9.20
N GLY A 29 -8.57 2.20 8.79
CA GLY A 29 -9.19 3.19 9.66
C GLY A 29 -10.67 2.85 9.90
N SER A 30 -10.99 2.11 10.95
CA SER A 30 -12.38 1.87 11.34
C SER A 30 -12.98 3.11 12.01
N GLY A 31 -13.47 4.04 11.20
CA GLY A 31 -14.31 5.14 11.65
C GLY A 31 -13.57 6.45 11.93
N GLY A 32 -13.89 7.46 11.11
CA GLY A 32 -14.29 8.79 11.57
C GLY A 32 -13.35 9.62 12.46
N THR A 33 -12.09 9.25 12.63
CA THR A 33 -11.12 10.16 13.24
C THR A 33 -10.75 11.21 12.19
N ALA A 34 -11.36 12.39 12.33
CA ALA A 34 -11.05 13.54 11.50
C ALA A 34 -9.55 13.82 11.56
N TYR A 35 -8.86 13.45 10.49
CA TYR A 35 -7.44 13.70 10.33
C TYR A 35 -7.18 15.20 10.49
N THR A 36 -6.48 15.57 11.57
CA THR A 36 -6.19 16.95 11.91
C THR A 36 -4.70 17.19 11.65
N GLY A 37 -4.37 17.43 10.39
CA GLY A 37 -3.03 17.70 9.86
C GLY A 37 -3.14 18.18 8.41
N PRO A 38 -2.07 18.71 7.79
CA PRO A 38 -2.10 19.08 6.37
C PRO A 38 -2.52 17.85 5.55
N PRO A 39 -3.64 17.91 4.80
CA PRO A 39 -4.22 16.73 4.18
C PRO A 39 -3.17 16.11 3.24
N ARG A 40 -2.98 14.79 3.35
CA ARG A 40 -2.16 13.97 2.44
C ARG A 40 -3.01 12.81 2.00
N LEU A 41 -4.03 13.13 1.22
CA LEU A 41 -4.96 12.17 0.66
C LEU A 41 -4.51 11.81 -0.75
N ILE A 42 -4.30 10.52 -0.97
CA ILE A 42 -4.00 9.95 -2.27
C ILE A 42 -5.26 9.23 -2.74
N GLY A 43 -5.96 9.84 -3.69
CA GLY A 43 -7.05 9.21 -4.42
C GLY A 43 -6.49 8.34 -5.52
N ILE A 44 -6.88 7.07 -5.52
CA ILE A 44 -6.42 6.05 -6.45
C ILE A 44 -7.61 5.67 -7.32
N GLY A 45 -7.57 6.04 -8.60
CA GLY A 45 -8.49 5.55 -9.63
C GLY A 45 -7.90 4.37 -10.40
N PRO A 46 -8.60 3.86 -11.44
CA PRO A 46 -8.11 2.75 -12.26
C PRO A 46 -6.77 3.10 -12.92
N ASP A 47 -6.70 4.26 -13.58
CA ASP A 47 -5.48 4.76 -14.26
C ASP A 47 -5.03 6.13 -13.76
N THR A 48 -5.75 6.71 -12.80
CA THR A 48 -5.50 8.07 -12.32
C THR A 48 -5.05 8.07 -10.87
N LEU A 49 -4.20 9.03 -10.54
CA LEU A 49 -3.76 9.28 -9.17
C LEU A 49 -3.97 10.76 -8.87
N ARG A 50 -4.51 11.05 -7.69
CA ARG A 50 -4.75 12.41 -7.22
C ARG A 50 -4.14 12.60 -5.84
N LEU A 51 -3.23 13.56 -5.69
CA LEU A 51 -2.76 14.01 -4.39
C LEU A 51 -3.54 15.26 -3.99
N ASN A 52 -4.32 15.17 -2.91
CA ASN A 52 -5.18 16.26 -2.43
C ASN A 52 -6.09 16.85 -3.51
N GLY A 53 -6.59 15.98 -4.41
CA GLY A 53 -7.45 16.39 -5.53
C GLY A 53 -6.68 16.86 -6.79
N VAL A 54 -5.35 16.99 -6.74
CA VAL A 54 -4.54 17.37 -7.90
C VAL A 54 -3.99 16.12 -8.59
N ALA A 55 -4.19 16.02 -9.90
CA ALA A 55 -3.67 14.90 -10.69
C ALA A 55 -2.14 14.83 -10.61
N VAL A 56 -1.63 13.61 -10.38
CA VAL A 56 -0.19 13.34 -10.23
C VAL A 56 0.12 11.99 -10.87
N SER A 57 1.31 11.86 -11.46
CA SER A 57 1.79 10.56 -11.93
C SER A 57 2.33 9.74 -10.74
N LEU A 58 2.46 8.42 -10.91
CA LEU A 58 3.08 7.58 -9.88
C LEU A 58 4.55 7.98 -9.63
N GLU A 59 5.26 8.37 -10.70
CA GLU A 59 6.67 8.77 -10.65
C GLU A 59 6.87 10.10 -9.90
N ASP A 60 5.94 11.06 -10.09
CA ASP A 60 6.00 12.37 -9.44
C ASP A 60 5.42 12.36 -8.02
N LEU A 61 4.69 11.31 -7.64
CA LEU A 61 3.95 11.24 -6.39
C LEU A 61 4.87 11.44 -5.18
N ALA A 62 6.00 10.73 -5.13
CA ALA A 62 6.96 10.85 -4.03
C ALA A 62 7.57 12.26 -3.94
N THR A 63 7.93 12.84 -5.08
CA THR A 63 8.47 14.21 -5.17
C THR A 63 7.46 15.25 -4.70
N ARG A 64 6.18 15.08 -5.04
CA ARG A 64 5.09 15.96 -4.59
C ARG A 64 4.74 15.77 -3.12
N LEU A 65 4.94 14.56 -2.59
CA LEU A 65 4.71 14.27 -1.17
C LEU A 65 5.79 14.89 -0.29
N GLY A 66 7.06 14.87 -0.71
CA GLY A 66 8.20 15.37 0.08
C GLY A 66 7.97 16.72 0.76
N PRO A 67 7.55 17.78 0.05
CA PRO A 67 7.27 19.10 0.63
C PRO A 67 6.09 19.13 1.62
N LEU A 68 5.18 18.15 1.54
CA LEU A 68 4.03 18.00 2.43
C LEU A 68 4.37 17.18 3.68
N MET A 69 5.54 16.55 3.72
CA MET A 69 6.02 15.73 4.84
C MET A 69 6.89 16.60 5.75
N GLN A 70 6.60 16.59 7.05
CA GLN A 70 7.45 17.15 8.10
C GLN A 70 8.35 16.07 8.71
N SER A 71 7.84 14.84 8.79
CA SER A 71 8.56 13.66 9.27
C SER A 71 8.17 12.44 8.43
N PRO A 72 9.05 11.44 8.21
CA PRO A 72 8.70 10.17 7.56
C PRO A 72 7.52 9.42 8.21
N ASP A 73 7.24 9.69 9.49
CA ASP A 73 6.15 9.08 10.27
C ASP A 73 4.78 9.75 10.05
N ASP A 74 4.74 10.78 9.22
CA ASP A 74 3.51 11.46 8.88
C ASP A 74 2.51 10.53 8.17
N ILE A 75 1.25 10.53 8.64
CA ILE A 75 0.20 9.67 8.08
C ILE A 75 -0.16 10.15 6.68
N ILE A 76 -0.14 9.19 5.74
CA ILE A 76 -0.64 9.32 4.38
C ILE A 76 -1.89 8.47 4.24
N ILE A 77 -2.97 9.06 3.73
CA ILE A 77 -4.26 8.42 3.58
C ILE A 77 -4.42 7.97 2.13
N LEU A 78 -4.54 6.66 1.92
CA LEU A 78 -4.85 6.05 0.64
C LEU A 78 -6.35 5.82 0.56
N ARG A 79 -7.00 6.35 -0.47
CA ARG A 79 -8.41 6.11 -0.77
C ARG A 79 -8.53 5.52 -2.17
N GLY A 80 -9.17 4.36 -2.26
CA GLY A 80 -9.61 3.81 -3.55
C GLY A 80 -10.87 4.54 -4.01
N ASP A 81 -10.90 4.97 -5.27
CA ASP A 81 -12.16 5.33 -5.93
C ASP A 81 -12.93 4.04 -6.29
N ALA A 82 -14.23 4.14 -6.59
CA ALA A 82 -15.12 2.98 -6.78
C ALA A 82 -14.66 1.98 -7.86
N ASP A 83 -13.88 2.43 -8.84
CA ASP A 83 -13.37 1.61 -9.95
C ASP A 83 -11.90 1.16 -9.77
N ALA A 84 -11.28 1.49 -8.63
CA ALA A 84 -9.90 1.12 -8.37
C ALA A 84 -9.78 -0.33 -7.87
N THR A 85 -8.85 -1.09 -8.46
CA THR A 85 -8.60 -2.46 -8.02
C THR A 85 -7.75 -2.48 -6.76
N LEU A 86 -7.94 -3.52 -5.93
CA LEU A 86 -7.08 -3.74 -4.76
C LEU A 86 -5.60 -3.85 -5.13
N GLN A 87 -5.29 -4.49 -6.25
CA GLN A 87 -3.92 -4.61 -6.76
C GLN A 87 -3.30 -3.23 -7.01
N ARG A 88 -4.05 -2.30 -7.63
CA ARG A 88 -3.58 -0.94 -7.86
C ARG A 88 -3.29 -0.21 -6.55
N LEU A 89 -4.10 -0.43 -5.51
CA LEU A 89 -3.88 0.13 -4.18
C LEU A 89 -2.58 -0.40 -3.57
N ILE A 90 -2.33 -1.70 -3.69
CA ILE A 90 -1.09 -2.35 -3.23
C ILE A 90 0.13 -1.80 -3.98
N ASP A 91 0.06 -1.68 -5.31
CA ASP A 91 1.15 -1.15 -6.15
C ASP A 91 1.56 0.26 -5.73
N VAL A 92 0.57 1.14 -5.50
CA VAL A 92 0.79 2.51 -5.03
C VAL A 92 1.40 2.51 -3.62
N ALA A 93 0.87 1.70 -2.71
CA ALA A 93 1.38 1.63 -1.35
C ALA A 93 2.81 1.08 -1.29
N GLN A 94 3.15 0.12 -2.14
CA GLN A 94 4.51 -0.42 -2.27
C GLN A 94 5.48 0.59 -2.88
N SER A 95 5.04 1.38 -3.87
CA SER A 95 5.81 2.49 -4.43
C SER A 95 6.15 3.53 -3.35
N LEU A 96 5.16 3.92 -2.54
CA LEU A 96 5.36 4.84 -1.41
C LEU A 96 6.32 4.29 -0.35
N LYS A 97 6.19 3.00 -0.02
CA LYS A 97 7.11 2.34 0.92
C LYS A 97 8.55 2.31 0.40
N THR A 98 8.73 2.10 -0.90
CA THR A 98 10.05 2.14 -1.55
C THR A 98 10.65 3.54 -1.52
N ALA A 99 9.81 4.58 -1.58
CA ALA A 99 10.21 5.97 -1.42
C ALA A 99 10.49 6.37 0.05
N GLY A 100 10.31 5.46 1.02
CA GLY A 100 10.62 5.69 2.44
C GLY A 100 9.42 6.10 3.29
N PHE A 101 8.20 6.11 2.75
CA PHE A 101 6.98 6.40 3.51
C PHE A 101 6.50 5.15 4.25
N THR A 102 6.47 5.21 5.58
CA THR A 102 6.20 4.04 6.43
C THR A 102 4.79 4.03 7.01
N HIS A 103 4.14 5.20 7.11
CA HIS A 103 2.88 5.35 7.82
C HIS A 103 1.70 5.58 6.87
N LEU A 104 1.21 4.47 6.30
CA LEU A 104 0.12 4.45 5.33
C LEU A 104 -1.18 3.96 6.00
N SER A 105 -2.27 4.71 5.84
CA SER A 105 -3.62 4.31 6.26
C SER A 105 -4.52 4.18 5.04
N VAL A 106 -5.37 3.15 5.02
CA VAL A 106 -6.32 2.92 3.94
C VAL A 106 -7.73 3.20 4.43
N VAL A 107 -8.49 3.92 3.60
CA VAL A 107 -9.92 4.18 3.79
C VAL A 107 -10.67 3.80 2.52
N GLU A 108 -11.83 3.16 2.73
CA GLU A 108 -12.82 2.84 1.69
C GLU A 108 -13.60 4.08 1.26
#